data_AF-A0A4Q9M0N1-F1
#
_entry.id   AF-A0A4Q9M0N1-F1
#
_cell.length_a   1.000
_cell.length_b   1.000
_cell.length_c   1.000
_cell.angle_alpha   90.00
_cell.angle_beta   90.00
_cell.angle_gamma   90.00
#
_symmetry.space_group_name_H-M   'P 1'
#
loop_
_entity.id
_entity.type
_entity.pdbx_description
1 polymer ?
#
loop_
_entity_poly.entity_id
_entity_poly.type
_entity_poly.pdbx_seq_one_letter_code
_entity_poly.pdbx_strand_id
1 'polypeptide(L)'
;MIKLIKNGDIVFEIQEDFVDPLTFDSYPQIIDEYIKNEKEQIFAMLLCTKKKFVYLSESIINLRYDKCILGEPLTVYLLDDPISRLSVTDIEYYILKNKIDGVNFIAVYLCNEVELYTYSEFRTIVFKPESPRYVYLVLKIGVMILLLFFAIMFISTIFIFIYLNYFEKK
;
A
#
# COMPACT_ATOMS: atom_id res chain seq x y z
N MET A 1 -23.17 -2.19 10.92
CA MET A 1 -22.94 -3.35 10.01
C MET A 1 -22.23 -2.90 8.71
N ILE A 2 -21.29 -3.70 8.17
CA ILE A 2 -20.61 -3.41 6.89
C ILE A 2 -21.06 -4.41 5.82
N LYS A 3 -21.42 -3.93 4.63
CA LYS A 3 -21.82 -4.77 3.49
C LYS A 3 -20.72 -4.79 2.44
N LEU A 4 -20.25 -5.98 2.08
CA LEU A 4 -19.32 -6.17 0.97
C LEU A 4 -20.14 -6.39 -0.30
N ILE A 5 -19.93 -5.53 -1.30
CA ILE A 5 -20.67 -5.53 -2.55
C ILE A 5 -19.74 -5.89 -3.71
N LYS A 6 -20.13 -6.86 -4.52
CA LYS A 6 -19.46 -7.23 -5.77
C LYS A 6 -20.49 -7.29 -6.88
N ASN A 7 -20.24 -6.60 -7.99
CA ASN A 7 -21.15 -6.53 -9.16
C ASN A 7 -22.59 -6.05 -8.82
N GLY A 8 -22.74 -5.23 -7.78
CA GLY A 8 -24.05 -4.73 -7.33
C GLY A 8 -24.74 -5.60 -6.29
N ASP A 9 -24.27 -6.83 -6.05
CA ASP A 9 -24.84 -7.77 -5.09
C ASP A 9 -24.07 -7.77 -3.76
N ILE A 10 -24.79 -7.96 -2.66
CA ILE A 10 -24.19 -8.15 -1.33
C ILE A 10 -23.64 -9.58 -1.25
N VAL A 11 -22.33 -9.71 -1.13
CA VAL A 11 -21.64 -11.02 -1.10
C VAL A 11 -21.26 -11.47 0.31
N PHE A 12 -21.20 -10.53 1.26
CA PHE A 12 -20.92 -10.78 2.68
C PHE A 12 -21.36 -9.59 3.54
N GLU A 13 -21.78 -9.86 4.78
CA GLU A 13 -22.13 -8.83 5.76
C GLU A 13 -21.30 -9.04 7.04
N ILE A 14 -20.55 -8.01 7.43
CA ILE A 14 -19.76 -7.97 8.67
C ILE A 14 -20.64 -7.38 9.77
N GLN A 15 -20.87 -8.19 10.80
CA GLN A 15 -21.61 -7.81 11.99
C GLN A 15 -20.83 -6.80 12.85
N GLU A 16 -21.51 -6.08 13.72
CA GLU A 16 -20.91 -5.00 14.52
C GLU A 16 -19.95 -5.48 15.61
N ASP A 17 -20.14 -6.72 16.06
CA ASP A 17 -19.31 -7.41 17.04
C ASP A 17 -18.12 -8.13 16.42
N PHE A 18 -17.96 -8.06 15.10
CA PHE A 18 -16.84 -8.71 14.44
C PHE A 18 -15.52 -8.01 14.78
N VAL A 19 -14.49 -8.81 15.02
CA VAL A 19 -13.14 -8.37 15.38
C VAL A 19 -12.15 -9.04 14.44
N ASP A 20 -11.19 -8.29 13.92
CA ASP A 20 -10.08 -8.89 13.18
C ASP A 20 -9.22 -9.69 14.17
N PRO A 21 -9.08 -11.01 14.04
CA PRO A 21 -8.35 -11.85 14.98
C PRO A 21 -6.83 -11.64 14.93
N LEU A 22 -6.29 -10.98 13.90
CA LEU A 22 -4.87 -10.71 13.74
C LEU A 22 -4.46 -9.41 14.44
N THR A 23 -5.29 -8.37 14.33
CA THR A 23 -4.99 -7.06 14.95
C THR A 23 -5.73 -6.84 16.26
N PHE A 24 -6.76 -7.64 16.54
CA PHE A 24 -7.72 -7.45 17.63
C PHE A 24 -8.51 -6.15 17.55
N ASP A 25 -8.45 -5.46 16.41
CA ASP A 25 -9.22 -4.25 16.19
C ASP A 25 -10.66 -4.60 15.86
N SER A 26 -11.58 -3.86 16.47
CA SER A 26 -12.98 -4.00 16.12
C SER A 26 -13.26 -3.25 14.82
N TYR A 27 -14.08 -3.84 13.96
CA TYR A 27 -14.49 -3.19 12.71
C TYR A 27 -15.17 -1.83 12.94
N PRO A 28 -15.95 -1.60 14.02
CA PRO A 28 -16.39 -0.25 14.39
C PRO A 28 -15.24 0.74 14.62
N GLN A 29 -14.18 0.36 15.32
CA GLN A 29 -13.02 1.25 15.56
C GLN A 29 -12.27 1.57 14.27
N ILE A 30 -12.09 0.59 13.40
CA ILE A 30 -11.47 0.76 12.07
C ILE A 30 -12.27 1.79 11.25
N ILE A 31 -13.60 1.73 11.32
CA ILE A 31 -14.49 2.70 10.65
C ILE A 31 -14.38 4.08 11.27
N ASP A 32 -14.33 4.20 12.60
CA ASP A 32 -14.16 5.50 13.25
C ASP A 32 -12.85 6.17 12.83
N GLU A 33 -11.77 5.40 12.67
CA GLU A 33 -10.50 5.89 12.15
C GLU A 33 -10.63 6.34 10.68
N TYR A 34 -11.33 5.55 9.84
CA TYR A 34 -11.65 5.94 8.46
C TYR A 34 -12.39 7.28 8.41
N ILE A 35 -13.42 7.47 9.23
CA ILE A 35 -14.23 8.69 9.25
C ILE A 35 -13.41 9.88 9.74
N LYS A 36 -12.67 9.71 10.84
CA LYS A 36 -11.94 10.80 11.50
C LYS A 36 -10.75 11.29 10.68
N ASN A 37 -10.04 10.37 10.04
CA ASN A 37 -8.77 10.65 9.38
C ASN A 37 -8.87 10.58 7.85
N GLU A 38 -10.05 10.33 7.29
CA GLU A 38 -10.29 10.06 5.85
C GLU A 38 -9.33 9.01 5.28
N LYS A 39 -8.87 8.09 6.14
CA LYS A 39 -7.88 7.09 5.78
C LYS A 39 -8.58 5.95 5.06
N GLU A 40 -8.25 5.71 3.81
CA GLU A 40 -8.79 4.57 3.06
C GLU A 40 -8.58 3.25 3.80
N GLN A 41 -9.69 2.54 4.04
CA GLN A 41 -9.70 1.20 4.63
C GLN A 41 -10.00 0.17 3.56
N ILE A 42 -9.20 -0.89 3.54
CA ILE A 42 -9.32 -1.99 2.59
C ILE A 42 -9.47 -3.28 3.40
N PHE A 43 -10.50 -4.04 3.08
CA PHE A 43 -10.75 -5.35 3.64
C PHE A 43 -10.30 -6.43 2.66
N ALA A 44 -9.70 -7.49 3.19
CA ALA A 44 -9.38 -8.71 2.46
C ALA A 44 -10.36 -9.81 2.89
N MET A 45 -11.11 -10.35 1.92
CA MET A 45 -11.97 -11.50 2.13
C MET A 45 -11.25 -12.75 1.61
N LEU A 46 -10.87 -13.63 2.53
CA LEU A 46 -10.28 -14.92 2.21
C LEU A 46 -11.40 -15.87 1.77
N LEU A 47 -11.32 -16.34 0.53
CA LEU A 47 -12.19 -17.37 0.00
C LEU A 47 -11.61 -18.74 0.34
N CYS A 48 -12.16 -19.39 1.36
CA CYS A 48 -11.82 -20.77 1.71
C CYS A 48 -12.86 -21.72 1.12
N THR A 49 -12.48 -22.98 0.90
CA THR A 49 -13.30 -24.03 0.26
C THR A 49 -14.78 -24.10 0.67
N LYS A 50 -15.15 -23.73 1.91
CA LYS A 50 -16.54 -23.76 2.41
C LYS A 50 -16.97 -22.50 3.17
N LYS A 51 -16.07 -21.54 3.36
CA LYS A 51 -16.30 -20.39 4.24
C LYS A 51 -15.57 -19.16 3.71
N LYS A 52 -16.07 -18.00 4.08
CA LYS A 52 -15.42 -16.72 3.82
C LYS A 52 -15.04 -16.11 5.15
N PHE A 53 -13.87 -15.50 5.21
CA PHE A 53 -13.38 -14.79 6.38
C PHE A 53 -12.90 -13.43 5.95
N VAL A 54 -13.23 -12.40 6.72
CA VAL A 54 -12.85 -11.03 6.41
C VAL A 54 -11.85 -10.52 7.43
N TYR A 55 -10.83 -9.86 6.92
CA TYR A 55 -9.72 -9.28 7.66
C TYR A 55 -9.42 -7.89 7.13
N LEU A 56 -8.67 -7.10 7.88
CA LEU A 56 -7.94 -5.96 7.34
C LEU A 56 -6.95 -6.43 6.28
N SER A 57 -6.91 -5.72 5.17
CA SER A 57 -6.03 -6.05 4.05
C SER A 57 -4.56 -6.03 4.47
N GLU A 58 -4.14 -5.08 5.31
CA GLU A 58 -2.77 -4.99 5.81
C GLU A 58 -2.32 -6.22 6.60
N SER A 59 -3.24 -6.85 7.35
CA SER A 59 -2.97 -8.06 8.12
C SER A 59 -2.72 -9.26 7.21
N ILE A 60 -3.47 -9.34 6.11
CA ILE A 60 -3.38 -10.45 5.15
C ILE A 60 -2.20 -10.29 4.20
N ILE A 61 -1.89 -9.05 3.79
CA ILE A 61 -0.81 -8.76 2.85
C ILE A 61 0.51 -9.35 3.35
N ASN A 62 0.83 -9.13 4.63
CA ASN A 62 2.07 -9.59 5.25
C ASN A 62 2.16 -11.12 5.39
N LEU A 63 1.03 -11.83 5.29
CA LEU A 63 0.97 -13.29 5.36
C LEU A 63 0.94 -13.94 3.97
N ARG A 64 0.33 -13.26 2.98
CA ARG A 64 0.14 -13.80 1.63
C ARG A 64 1.28 -13.44 0.69
N TYR A 65 1.90 -12.28 0.86
CA TYR A 65 2.87 -11.77 -0.09
C TYR A 65 4.17 -11.38 0.60
N ASP A 66 5.25 -11.38 -0.17
CA ASP A 66 6.45 -10.65 0.23
C ASP A 66 6.25 -9.14 0.04
N LYS A 67 7.29 -8.35 0.31
CA LYS A 67 7.30 -6.90 0.06
C LYS A 67 6.89 -6.59 -1.38
N CYS A 68 5.82 -5.81 -1.53
CA CYS A 68 5.42 -5.30 -2.83
C CYS A 68 6.30 -4.12 -3.24
N ILE A 69 7.22 -4.36 -4.18
CA ILE A 69 8.04 -3.34 -4.83
C ILE A 69 7.48 -3.07 -6.23
N LEU A 70 7.20 -1.81 -6.55
CA LEU A 70 6.70 -1.42 -7.87
C LEU A 70 7.73 -1.78 -8.97
N GLY A 71 7.28 -2.53 -9.98
CA GLY A 71 8.12 -2.98 -11.10
C GLY A 71 8.75 -4.36 -10.89
N GLU A 72 8.64 -4.94 -9.70
CA GLU A 72 9.09 -6.30 -9.41
C GLU A 72 7.92 -7.31 -9.47
N PRO A 73 8.20 -8.59 -9.79
CA PRO A 73 7.20 -9.65 -9.68
C PRO A 73 6.77 -9.82 -8.23
N LEU A 74 5.46 -9.96 -8.00
CA LEU A 74 4.92 -10.21 -6.67
C LEU A 74 5.07 -11.70 -6.33
N THR A 75 5.74 -12.00 -5.23
CA THR A 75 5.80 -13.37 -4.69
C THR A 75 4.54 -13.65 -3.87
N VAL A 76 3.86 -14.75 -4.19
CA VAL A 76 2.62 -15.18 -3.52
C VAL A 76 2.88 -16.48 -2.76
N TYR A 77 2.67 -16.46 -1.45
CA TYR A 77 2.84 -17.61 -0.56
C TYR A 77 1.53 -18.36 -0.37
N LEU A 78 1.59 -19.66 -0.11
CA LEU A 78 0.41 -20.41 0.33
C LEU A 78 -0.07 -19.86 1.68
N LEU A 79 -1.38 -19.70 1.81
CA LEU A 79 -2.02 -19.13 2.99
C LEU A 79 -3.12 -20.08 3.47
N ASP A 80 -3.09 -20.38 4.76
CA ASP A 80 -4.23 -20.95 5.47
C ASP A 80 -4.88 -19.86 6.32
N ASP A 81 -6.20 -19.90 6.44
CA ASP A 81 -6.96 -18.98 7.28
C ASP A 81 -6.42 -19.01 8.73
N PRO A 82 -6.06 -17.85 9.32
CA PRO A 82 -5.44 -17.79 10.64
C PRO A 82 -6.25 -18.43 11.76
N ILE A 83 -7.58 -18.33 11.71
CA ILE A 83 -8.48 -18.88 12.74
C ILE A 83 -8.76 -20.36 12.47
N SER A 84 -9.33 -20.66 11.30
CA SER A 84 -9.93 -21.95 10.99
C SER A 84 -8.96 -22.95 10.37
N ARG A 85 -7.76 -22.51 9.98
CA ARG A 85 -6.73 -23.30 9.28
C ARG A 85 -7.23 -23.94 7.98
N LEU A 86 -8.28 -23.36 7.38
CA LEU A 86 -8.75 -23.76 6.07
C LEU A 86 -7.87 -23.15 4.99
N SER A 87 -7.51 -23.95 3.99
CA SER A 87 -6.72 -23.47 2.86
C SER A 87 -7.46 -22.39 2.08
N VAL A 88 -6.77 -21.27 1.85
CA VAL A 88 -7.27 -20.13 1.11
C VAL A 88 -7.09 -20.41 -0.38
N THR A 89 -8.19 -20.36 -1.11
CA THR A 89 -8.21 -20.62 -2.57
C THR A 89 -8.00 -19.35 -3.39
N ASP A 90 -8.54 -18.23 -2.92
CA ASP A 90 -8.43 -16.91 -3.55
C ASP A 90 -8.67 -15.82 -2.49
N ILE A 91 -8.28 -14.59 -2.80
CA ILE A 91 -8.47 -13.42 -1.93
C ILE A 91 -9.12 -12.30 -2.73
N GLU A 92 -10.20 -11.76 -2.20
CA GLU A 92 -10.89 -10.62 -2.76
C GLU A 92 -10.68 -9.38 -1.88
N TYR A 93 -10.34 -8.26 -2.50
CA TYR A 93 -10.11 -6.99 -1.83
C TYR A 93 -11.31 -6.07 -2.02
N TYR A 94 -11.70 -5.39 -0.95
CA TYR A 94 -12.84 -4.47 -0.94
C TYR A 94 -12.42 -3.16 -0.31
N ILE A 95 -12.68 -2.05 -0.98
CA ILE A 95 -12.41 -0.72 -0.46
C ILE A 95 -13.65 -0.17 0.23
N LEU A 96 -13.49 0.31 1.46
CA LEU A 96 -14.55 0.98 2.19
C LEU A 96 -14.88 2.31 1.49
N LYS A 97 -16.12 2.46 1.03
CA LYS A 97 -16.65 3.68 0.44
C LYS A 97 -17.57 4.37 1.44
N ASN A 98 -17.55 5.71 1.40
CA ASN A 98 -18.35 6.52 2.29
C ASN A 98 -19.86 6.42 1.94
N LYS A 99 -20.68 6.66 2.97
CA LYS A 99 -22.14 6.52 3.08
C LYS A 99 -22.96 6.73 1.79
N ILE A 100 -23.86 5.77 1.52
CA ILE A 100 -25.04 6.03 0.66
C ILE A 100 -26.27 6.36 1.54
N ASP A 101 -26.50 5.71 2.69
CA ASP A 101 -27.74 5.93 3.46
C ASP A 101 -27.61 5.73 4.99
N GLY A 102 -26.84 6.58 5.68
CA GLY A 102 -27.05 6.86 7.11
C GLY A 102 -26.65 5.79 8.15
N VAL A 103 -26.75 4.48 7.85
CA VAL A 103 -26.70 3.40 8.87
C VAL A 103 -25.78 2.23 8.48
N ASN A 104 -25.53 1.99 7.19
CA ASN A 104 -24.71 0.86 6.73
C ASN A 104 -23.48 1.35 5.94
N PHE A 105 -22.31 0.82 6.31
CA PHE A 105 -21.06 1.04 5.56
C PHE A 105 -20.98 0.06 4.40
N ILE A 106 -20.49 0.53 3.25
CA ILE A 106 -20.39 -0.28 2.04
C ILE A 106 -18.92 -0.41 1.68
N ALA A 107 -18.45 -1.65 1.58
CA ALA A 107 -17.15 -1.97 1.00
C ALA A 107 -17.38 -2.51 -0.43
N VAL A 108 -16.82 -1.81 -1.41
CA VAL A 108 -17.01 -2.16 -2.83
C VAL A 108 -15.82 -2.99 -3.30
N TYR A 109 -16.11 -4.04 -4.08
CA TYR A 109 -15.09 -4.87 -4.70
C TYR A 109 -14.06 -4.02 -5.44
N LEU A 110 -12.79 -4.26 -5.14
CA LEU A 110 -11.65 -3.60 -5.74
C LEU A 110 -11.00 -4.52 -6.78
N CYS A 111 -10.54 -5.71 -6.34
CA CYS A 111 -9.87 -6.69 -7.19
C CYS A 111 -9.78 -8.06 -6.49
N ASN A 112 -9.47 -9.12 -7.23
CA ASN A 112 -9.03 -10.41 -6.69
C ASN A 112 -7.50 -10.57 -6.80
N GLU A 113 -6.98 -11.71 -6.35
CA GLU A 113 -5.53 -11.96 -6.34
C GLU A 113 -4.93 -11.98 -7.77
N VAL A 114 -5.64 -12.54 -8.74
CA VAL A 114 -5.18 -12.59 -10.15
C VAL A 114 -5.09 -11.19 -10.74
N GLU A 115 -6.10 -10.35 -10.51
CA GLU A 115 -6.14 -8.95 -10.93
C GLU A 115 -5.06 -8.13 -10.21
N LEU A 116 -4.88 -8.36 -8.90
CA LEU A 116 -3.84 -7.73 -8.11
C LEU A 116 -2.43 -8.06 -8.64
N TYR A 117 -2.19 -9.31 -9.04
CA TYR A 117 -0.94 -9.72 -9.66
C TYR A 117 -0.74 -9.07 -11.03
N THR A 118 -1.81 -9.00 -11.83
CA THR A 118 -1.77 -8.54 -13.23
C THR A 118 -1.63 -7.02 -13.35
N TYR A 119 -2.39 -6.25 -12.55
CA TYR A 119 -2.50 -4.80 -12.71
C TYR A 119 -1.83 -4.05 -11.56
N SER A 120 -0.81 -3.24 -11.88
CA SER A 120 -0.05 -2.45 -10.90
C SER A 120 -0.87 -1.38 -10.18
N GLU A 121 -1.98 -0.93 -10.77
CA GLU A 121 -2.89 0.04 -10.17
C GLU A 121 -3.48 -0.50 -8.86
N PHE A 122 -3.98 -1.74 -8.88
CA PHE A 122 -4.49 -2.40 -7.69
C PHE A 122 -3.40 -2.62 -6.65
N ARG A 123 -2.18 -2.96 -7.06
CA ARG A 123 -1.04 -3.08 -6.13
C ARG A 123 -0.75 -1.77 -5.40
N THR A 124 -0.85 -0.66 -6.11
CA THR A 124 -0.62 0.67 -5.53
C THR A 124 -1.64 1.01 -4.46
N ILE A 125 -2.91 0.64 -4.68
CA ILE A 125 -4.01 0.88 -3.73
C ILE A 125 -3.93 -0.07 -2.54
N VAL A 126 -3.78 -1.38 -2.79
CA VAL A 126 -3.82 -2.44 -1.77
C VAL A 126 -2.59 -2.43 -0.87
N PHE A 127 -1.39 -2.36 -1.45
CA PHE A 127 -0.15 -2.44 -0.67
C PHE A 127 0.32 -1.07 -0.16
N LYS A 128 -0.14 0.04 -0.75
CA LYS A 128 0.46 1.38 -0.58
C LYS A 128 1.99 1.26 -0.58
N PRO A 129 2.57 0.66 -1.65
CA PRO A 129 3.92 0.14 -1.63
C PRO A 129 4.91 1.23 -1.24
N GLU A 130 5.94 0.86 -0.47
CA GLU A 130 7.04 1.76 -0.16
C GLU A 130 7.55 2.34 -1.49
N SER A 131 7.57 3.68 -1.59
CA SER A 131 8.09 4.36 -2.77
C SER A 131 9.42 3.74 -3.15
N PRO A 132 9.68 3.42 -4.43
CA PRO A 132 10.81 2.57 -4.78
C PRO A 132 12.07 3.16 -4.18
N ARG A 133 12.77 2.37 -3.36
CA ARG A 133 14.10 2.73 -2.86
C ARG A 133 14.99 3.25 -4.00
N TYR A 134 14.74 2.76 -5.22
CA TYR A 134 15.32 3.25 -6.46
C TYR A 134 15.05 4.73 -6.76
N VAL A 135 13.82 5.26 -6.63
CA VAL A 135 13.54 6.69 -6.85
C VAL A 135 14.27 7.54 -5.83
N TYR A 136 14.24 7.14 -4.55
CA TYR A 136 15.00 7.83 -3.51
C TYR A 136 16.52 7.77 -3.77
N LEU A 137 17.03 6.60 -4.19
CA LEU A 137 18.45 6.40 -4.52
C LEU A 137 18.86 7.23 -5.74
N VAL A 138 18.08 7.23 -6.81
CA VAL A 138 18.32 8.03 -8.02
C VAL A 138 18.29 9.51 -7.69
N LEU A 139 17.33 9.96 -6.88
CA LEU A 139 17.23 11.36 -6.46
C LEU A 139 18.42 11.74 -5.57
N LYS A 140 18.84 10.86 -4.65
CA LYS A 140 20.02 11.05 -3.80
C LYS A 140 21.32 11.10 -4.62
N ILE A 141 21.48 10.22 -5.59
CA ILE A 141 22.63 10.21 -6.51
C ILE A 141 22.62 11.50 -7.36
N GLY A 142 21.46 11.89 -7.89
CA GLY A 142 21.30 13.12 -8.67
C GLY A 142 21.68 14.37 -7.87
N VAL A 143 21.22 14.48 -6.62
CA VAL A 143 21.61 15.57 -5.71
C VAL A 143 23.12 15.55 -5.42
N MET A 144 23.71 14.37 -5.20
CA MET A 144 25.16 14.26 -4.97
C MET A 144 25.97 14.72 -6.19
N ILE A 145 25.59 14.34 -7.41
CA ILE A 145 26.26 14.75 -8.65
C ILE A 145 26.15 16.27 -8.83
N LEU A 146 24.97 16.84 -8.56
CA LEU A 146 24.75 18.28 -8.64
C LEU A 146 25.65 19.06 -7.67
N LEU A 147 25.75 18.61 -6.42
CA LEU A 147 26.63 19.21 -5.41
C LEU A 147 28.11 19.13 -5.81
N LEU A 148 28.55 18.00 -6.37
CA LEU A 148 29.91 17.83 -6.87
C LEU A 148 30.21 18.83 -8.00
N PHE A 149 29.25 19.02 -8.93
CA PHE A 149 29.39 19.98 -10.02
C PHE A 149 29.54 21.42 -9.50
N PHE A 150 28.71 21.83 -8.52
CA PHE A 150 28.85 23.15 -7.88
C PHE A 150 30.18 23.32 -7.15
N ALA A 151 30.68 22.29 -6.47
CA ALA A 151 31.97 22.35 -5.79
C ALA A 151 33.12 22.55 -6.79
N ILE A 152 33.11 21.83 -7.92
CA ILE A 152 34.12 21.98 -8.98
C ILE A 152 34.07 23.38 -9.59
N MET A 153 32.87 23.89 -9.87
CA MET A 153 32.68 25.25 -10.40
C MET A 153 33.22 26.31 -9.42
N PHE A 154 32.95 26.16 -8.13
CA PHE A 154 33.42 27.07 -7.08
C PHE A 154 34.95 27.04 -6.91
N ILE A 155 35.55 25.85 -6.94
CA ILE A 155 37.01 25.71 -6.90
C ILE A 155 37.63 26.36 -8.14
N SER A 156 37.04 26.14 -9.31
CA SER A 156 37.53 26.69 -10.58
C SER A 156 37.49 28.23 -10.58
N THR A 157 36.42 28.84 -10.07
CA THR A 157 36.33 30.30 -9.95
C THR A 157 37.33 30.88 -8.95
N ILE A 158 37.58 30.20 -7.82
CA ILE A 158 38.64 30.58 -6.88
C ILE A 158 40.02 30.53 -7.56
N PHE A 159 40.32 29.46 -8.29
CA PHE A 159 41.59 29.33 -9.01
C PHE A 159 41.77 30.44 -10.04
N ILE A 160 40.73 30.76 -10.82
CA ILE A 160 40.75 31.88 -11.77
C ILE A 160 41.00 33.20 -11.04
N PHE A 161 40.31 33.45 -9.92
CA PHE A 161 40.47 34.67 -9.15
C PHE A 161 41.88 34.83 -8.56
N ILE A 162 42.47 33.74 -8.04
CA ILE A 162 43.86 33.72 -7.57
C ILE A 162 44.81 33.98 -8.74
N TYR A 163 44.62 33.28 -9.86
CA TYR A 163 45.46 33.44 -11.05
C TYR A 163 45.50 34.89 -11.54
N LEU A 164 44.34 35.52 -11.73
CA LEU A 164 44.24 36.91 -12.17
C LEU A 164 44.87 37.89 -11.17
N ASN A 165 44.66 37.71 -9.86
CA ASN A 165 45.21 38.63 -8.87
C ASN A 165 46.72 38.46 -8.62
N TYR A 166 47.26 37.26 -8.81
CA TYR A 166 48.64 36.94 -8.45
C TYR A 166 49.62 36.97 -9.62
N PHE A 167 49.16 36.63 -10.83
CA PHE A 167 50.02 36.54 -12.02
C PHE A 167 49.85 37.70 -13.00
N GLU A 168 48.68 38.36 -13.02
CA GLU A 168 48.44 39.50 -13.93
C GLU A 168 48.93 40.84 -13.36
N LYS A 169 49.28 40.89 -12.06
CA LYS A 169 49.85 42.07 -11.37
C LYS A 169 51.38 42.09 -11.33
N LYS A 170 52.06 41.13 -11.96
CA LYS A 170 53.53 41.08 -12.09
C LYS A 170 53.93 41.44 -13.51
#